data_AF-A0A7J7KFB2-F1
#
_entry.id   AF-A0A7J7KFB2-F1
#
_cell.length_a   1.000
_cell.length_b   1.000
_cell.length_c   1.000
_cell.angle_alpha   90.00
_cell.angle_beta   90.00
_cell.angle_gamma   90.00
#
_symmetry.space_group_name_H-M   'P 1'
#
loop_
_entity.id
_entity.type
_entity.pdbx_description
1 polymer ?
#
loop_
_entity_poly.entity_id
_entity_poly.type
_entity_poly.pdbx_seq_one_letter_code
_entity_poly.pdbx_strand_id
1 'polypeptide(L)'
;MSISLAGTKILRTVDGGYELHGTVSNLITWQDQRCSANFLSSLPASAGPISAGYGCASILWLQKNRPEYLSQFDFAGTISDFVVSMMCDLPEVAMSHQNAASWGYFDTSSCSWQTDVLEEAGFPTSLLPKLVSVGTEVGRTIGSVLGLPDDIPVYVAAGDSQCSVLSTQFDSHQAVLNIGTSCQLSFLPSSKSFMESTHIQSWPYKATKPLCVVASMNGGNALASFTRMLKSWLQELDVEVSEDTIWSKLSSMTVLESADTNNSVIINPHLLKERTTSAPETGASDNTIVVAQDFKMATGSIPQFSGKIKHYMQRLESYFLIYTRQMLT
;
A
#
# COMPACT_ATOMS: atom_id res chain seq x y z
N MET A 1 4.04 -0.35 4.33
CA MET A 1 3.96 -0.68 5.77
C MET A 1 5.25 -1.32 6.23
N SER A 2 5.87 -0.94 7.35
CA SER A 2 7.13 -1.58 7.78
C SER A 2 7.12 -1.73 9.29
N ILE A 3 7.69 -2.81 9.80
CA ILE A 3 7.73 -3.20 11.21
C ILE A 3 9.11 -2.83 11.77
N SER A 4 9.12 -2.12 12.87
CA SER A 4 10.32 -1.87 13.67
C SER A 4 10.10 -2.48 15.06
N LEU A 5 11.05 -3.30 15.52
CA LEU A 5 11.09 -3.75 16.90
C LEU A 5 12.10 -2.85 17.64
N ALA A 6 11.72 -2.36 18.81
CA ALA A 6 12.53 -1.47 19.61
C ALA A 6 12.67 -2.03 21.03
N GLY A 7 13.90 -2.14 21.51
CA GLY A 7 14.21 -2.87 22.73
C GLY A 7 14.56 -2.03 23.94
N THR A 8 14.40 -0.71 23.87
CA THR A 8 14.38 0.18 25.05
C THR A 8 13.96 1.60 24.66
N LYS A 9 13.64 2.41 25.67
CA LYS A 9 13.34 3.86 25.56
C LYS A 9 14.46 4.65 24.89
N ILE A 10 14.06 5.75 24.25
CA ILE A 10 14.98 6.71 23.63
C ILE A 10 15.36 7.72 24.70
N LEU A 11 16.54 7.57 25.28
CA LEU A 11 17.04 8.50 26.29
C LEU A 11 18.00 9.51 25.66
N ARG A 12 17.69 10.78 25.95
CA ARG A 12 18.44 11.96 25.52
C ARG A 12 19.89 11.94 26.01
N THR A 13 20.84 12.33 25.14
CA THR A 13 22.19 12.68 25.58
C THR A 13 22.22 14.08 26.17
N VAL A 14 23.13 14.31 27.11
CA VAL A 14 23.29 15.59 27.83
C VAL A 14 23.55 16.77 26.87
N ASP A 15 24.04 16.48 25.66
CA ASP A 15 24.47 17.47 24.66
C ASP A 15 23.39 17.83 23.63
N GLY A 16 22.17 17.31 23.77
CA GLY A 16 21.07 17.58 22.84
C GLY A 16 21.07 16.71 21.57
N GLY A 17 21.94 15.69 21.50
CA GLY A 17 21.87 14.62 20.52
C GLY A 17 20.94 13.46 20.96
N TYR A 18 20.50 12.65 20.00
CA TYR A 18 19.79 11.40 20.25
C TYR A 18 20.79 10.25 20.22
N GLU A 19 21.04 9.61 21.36
CA GLU A 19 21.64 8.27 21.37
C GLU A 19 20.51 7.27 21.57
N LEU A 20 20.44 6.28 20.69
CA LEU A 20 19.63 5.09 20.90
C LEU A 20 20.35 4.26 21.97
N HIS A 21 20.13 4.56 23.24
CA HIS A 21 20.57 3.70 24.34
C HIS A 21 19.59 2.52 24.46
N GLY A 22 19.75 1.55 23.56
CA GLY A 22 18.91 0.35 23.48
C GLY A 22 19.13 -0.41 22.18
N THR A 23 18.79 -1.70 22.17
CA THR A 23 18.86 -2.50 20.93
C THR A 23 17.63 -2.19 20.08
N VAL A 24 17.82 -1.54 18.92
CA VAL A 24 16.78 -1.42 17.90
C VAL A 24 17.03 -2.47 16.84
N SER A 25 15.97 -3.17 16.41
CA SER A 25 16.12 -4.16 15.35
C SER A 25 16.37 -3.49 14.01
N ASN A 26 16.92 -4.24 13.05
CA ASN A 26 16.75 -3.88 11.64
C ASN A 26 15.26 -3.80 11.30
N LEU A 27 14.89 -2.85 10.44
CA LEU A 27 13.52 -2.68 9.97
C LEU A 27 13.11 -3.90 9.12
N ILE A 28 12.00 -4.55 9.49
CA ILE A 28 11.37 -5.60 8.70
C ILE A 28 10.31 -4.93 7.83
N THR A 29 10.57 -4.81 6.53
CA THR A 29 9.68 -4.07 5.63
C THR A 29 8.48 -4.91 5.19
N TRP A 30 7.44 -4.28 4.64
CA TRP A 30 6.32 -4.98 3.98
C TRP A 30 6.74 -5.91 2.85
N GLN A 31 7.94 -5.72 2.28
CA GLN A 31 8.45 -6.60 1.23
C GLN A 31 9.05 -7.89 1.79
N ASP A 32 9.24 -8.00 3.11
CA ASP A 32 9.84 -9.16 3.75
C ASP A 32 9.01 -10.43 3.49
N GLN A 33 9.69 -11.46 2.97
CA GLN A 33 9.09 -12.75 2.60
C GLN A 33 9.53 -13.90 3.52
N ARG A 34 10.01 -13.63 4.74
CA ARG A 34 10.43 -14.70 5.67
C ARG A 34 9.28 -15.64 6.04
N CYS A 35 8.06 -15.09 6.07
CA CYS A 35 6.84 -15.83 6.35
C CYS A 35 6.37 -16.54 5.07
N SER A 36 6.78 -17.80 4.90
CA SER A 36 6.32 -18.63 3.78
C SER A 36 4.81 -18.90 3.86
N ALA A 37 4.21 -19.28 2.73
CA ALA A 37 2.80 -19.68 2.68
C ALA A 37 2.49 -20.78 3.71
N ASN A 38 3.34 -21.81 3.82
CA ASN A 38 3.18 -22.88 4.81
C ASN A 38 3.23 -22.36 6.25
N PHE A 39 4.10 -21.39 6.53
CA PHE A 39 4.15 -20.77 7.86
C PHE A 39 2.86 -20.00 8.14
N LEU A 40 2.41 -19.15 7.22
CA LEU A 40 1.16 -18.38 7.36
C LEU A 40 -0.05 -19.29 7.55
N SER A 41 -0.15 -20.39 6.80
CA SER A 41 -1.22 -21.39 6.95
C SER A 41 -1.16 -22.18 8.26
N SER A 42 -0.01 -22.19 8.95
CA SER A 42 0.13 -22.82 10.26
C SER A 42 -0.26 -21.91 11.42
N LEU A 43 -0.48 -20.61 11.18
CA LEU A 43 -0.91 -19.66 12.20
C LEU A 43 -2.41 -19.80 12.46
N PRO A 44 -2.89 -19.48 13.68
CA PRO A 44 -4.31 -19.53 13.98
C PRO A 44 -5.09 -18.51 13.15
N ALA A 45 -6.37 -18.82 12.91
CA ALA A 45 -7.25 -17.96 12.13
C ALA A 45 -7.37 -16.57 12.76
N SER A 46 -7.21 -15.53 11.94
CA SER A 46 -7.41 -14.14 12.34
C SER A 46 -8.70 -13.57 11.75
N ALA A 47 -9.32 -12.60 12.43
CA ALA A 47 -10.49 -11.87 11.94
C ALA A 47 -10.28 -11.14 10.60
N GLY A 48 -9.03 -10.82 10.24
CA GLY A 48 -8.65 -10.21 8.96
C GLY A 48 -7.57 -11.01 8.23
N PRO A 49 -7.20 -10.62 7.00
CA PRO A 49 -6.14 -11.30 6.25
C PRO A 49 -4.79 -11.18 6.96
N ILE A 50 -4.00 -12.25 6.90
CA ILE A 50 -2.61 -12.29 7.33
C ILE A 50 -1.71 -12.55 6.12
N SER A 51 -0.56 -11.89 6.05
CA SER A 51 0.34 -11.98 4.90
C SER A 51 1.81 -11.82 5.31
N ALA A 52 2.73 -12.24 4.44
CA ALA A 52 4.14 -11.94 4.62
C ALA A 52 4.37 -10.42 4.66
N GLY A 53 5.30 -9.97 5.50
CA GLY A 53 5.54 -8.56 5.76
C GLY A 53 4.61 -7.91 6.80
N TYR A 54 3.62 -8.64 7.34
CA TYR A 54 2.77 -8.14 8.44
C TYR A 54 3.48 -8.27 9.79
N GLY A 55 3.20 -7.32 10.69
CA GLY A 55 3.76 -7.21 12.05
C GLY A 55 3.70 -8.48 12.84
N CYS A 56 2.46 -8.91 13.11
CA CYS A 56 2.19 -10.07 13.93
C CYS A 56 2.76 -11.36 13.32
N ALA A 57 2.67 -11.52 12.00
CA ALA A 57 3.26 -12.67 11.31
C ALA A 57 4.79 -12.72 11.47
N SER A 58 5.46 -11.57 11.34
CA SER A 58 6.92 -11.49 11.44
C SER A 58 7.40 -11.72 12.87
N ILE A 59 6.67 -11.23 13.87
CA ILE A 59 6.98 -11.46 15.29
C ILE A 59 6.75 -12.93 15.66
N LEU A 60 5.65 -13.55 15.23
CA LEU A 60 5.42 -15.00 15.40
C LEU A 60 6.53 -15.82 14.75
N TRP A 61 7.00 -15.40 13.57
CA TRP A 61 8.12 -16.05 12.91
C TRP A 61 9.40 -15.92 13.73
N LEU A 62 9.69 -14.75 14.28
CA LEU A 62 10.85 -14.53 15.14
C LEU A 62 10.75 -15.32 16.45
N GLN A 63 9.58 -15.36 17.09
CA GLN A 63 9.35 -16.16 18.28
C GLN A 63 9.64 -17.64 18.03
N LYS A 64 9.25 -18.16 16.86
CA LYS A 64 9.50 -19.57 16.49
C LYS A 64 10.94 -19.86 16.11
N ASN A 65 11.62 -18.96 15.40
CA ASN A 65 12.91 -19.25 14.76
C ASN A 65 14.12 -18.59 15.45
N ARG A 66 13.90 -17.51 16.20
CA ARG A 66 14.92 -16.69 16.88
C ARG A 66 14.39 -16.07 18.18
N PRO A 67 13.89 -16.86 19.14
CA PRO A 67 13.30 -16.34 20.38
C PRO A 67 14.28 -15.52 21.22
N GLU A 68 15.57 -15.88 21.26
CA GLU A 68 16.60 -15.14 22.01
C GLU A 68 16.93 -13.77 21.40
N TYR A 69 16.68 -13.62 20.09
CA TYR A 69 16.75 -12.32 19.44
C TYR A 69 15.54 -11.48 19.82
N LEU A 70 14.34 -12.08 19.78
CA LEU A 70 13.10 -11.37 20.06
C LEU A 70 13.01 -10.92 21.53
N SER A 71 13.55 -11.69 22.47
CA SER A 71 13.53 -11.39 23.91
C SER A 71 14.35 -10.15 24.30
N GLN A 72 15.10 -9.56 23.37
CA GLN A 72 15.85 -8.32 23.59
C GLN A 72 14.99 -7.08 23.38
N PHE A 73 13.74 -7.25 22.95
CA PHE A 73 12.84 -6.15 22.62
C PHE A 73 11.69 -6.05 23.61
N ASP A 74 11.34 -4.83 24.01
CA ASP A 74 10.23 -4.53 24.92
C ASP A 74 9.01 -3.99 24.17
N PHE A 75 9.23 -3.40 22.98
CA PHE A 75 8.19 -2.74 22.20
C PHE A 75 8.27 -3.10 20.71
N ALA A 76 7.12 -3.06 20.05
CA ALA A 76 7.03 -3.20 18.61
C ALA A 76 6.03 -2.19 18.03
N GLY A 77 6.28 -1.74 16.80
CA GLY A 77 5.40 -0.83 16.09
C GLY A 77 5.76 -0.71 14.62
N THR A 78 5.10 0.20 13.90
CA THR A 78 5.61 0.59 12.59
C THR A 78 6.78 1.56 12.74
N ILE A 79 7.51 1.80 11.63
CA ILE A 79 8.54 2.85 11.61
C ILE A 79 7.97 4.24 11.97
N SER A 80 6.74 4.53 11.56
CA SER A 80 6.10 5.81 11.86
C SER A 80 5.73 5.91 13.34
N ASP A 81 5.25 4.82 13.94
CA ASP A 81 4.96 4.77 15.38
C ASP A 81 6.25 4.91 16.19
N PHE A 82 7.36 4.31 15.74
CA PHE A 82 8.67 4.47 16.36
C PHE A 82 9.15 5.94 16.35
N VAL A 83 9.00 6.64 15.23
CA VAL A 83 9.35 8.07 15.14
C VAL A 83 8.48 8.91 16.09
N VAL A 84 7.18 8.62 16.17
CA VAL A 84 6.27 9.30 17.11
C VAL A 84 6.67 9.06 18.56
N SER A 85 6.99 7.81 18.92
CA SER A 85 7.49 7.45 20.25
C SER A 85 8.81 8.15 20.58
N MET A 86 9.72 8.26 19.62
CA MET A 86 10.98 9.00 19.74
C MET A 86 10.75 10.48 20.00
N MET A 87 9.86 11.11 19.24
CA MET A 87 9.62 12.54 19.35
C MET A 87 9.09 12.96 20.73
N CYS A 88 8.38 12.07 21.42
CA CYS A 88 7.70 12.38 22.67
C CYS A 88 8.23 11.63 23.90
N ASP A 89 9.26 10.77 23.74
CA ASP A 89 9.71 9.79 24.76
C ASP A 89 8.54 9.05 25.42
N LEU A 90 7.70 8.45 24.58
CA LEU A 90 6.51 7.77 25.08
C LEU A 90 6.89 6.54 25.93
N PRO A 91 6.20 6.32 27.07
CA PRO A 91 6.44 5.14 27.91
C PRO A 91 5.98 3.83 27.24
N GLU A 92 5.07 3.92 26.27
CA GLU A 92 4.53 2.81 25.47
C GLU A 92 4.38 3.28 24.01
N VAL A 93 4.49 2.35 23.06
CA VAL A 93 4.26 2.66 21.64
C VAL A 93 2.76 2.80 21.38
N ALA A 94 2.35 3.95 20.83
CA ALA A 94 0.99 4.19 20.39
C ALA A 94 0.87 3.92 18.88
N MET A 95 -0.12 3.13 18.47
CA MET A 95 -0.40 2.80 17.07
C MET A 95 -1.83 3.15 16.71
N SER A 96 -2.03 3.72 15.53
CA SER A 96 -3.38 3.97 15.03
C SER A 96 -4.09 2.70 14.58
N HIS A 97 -5.41 2.68 14.66
CA HIS A 97 -6.24 1.61 14.06
C HIS A 97 -5.92 1.38 12.57
N GLN A 98 -5.50 2.43 11.86
CA GLN A 98 -5.11 2.33 10.44
C GLN A 98 -3.85 1.47 10.26
N ASN A 99 -2.81 1.74 11.04
CA ASN A 99 -1.58 0.95 11.00
C ASN A 99 -1.81 -0.48 11.48
N ALA A 100 -2.63 -0.64 12.54
CA ALA A 100 -2.93 -1.92 13.15
C ALA A 100 -3.63 -2.91 12.20
N ALA A 101 -4.57 -2.45 11.37
CA ALA A 101 -5.28 -3.30 10.40
C ALA A 101 -4.38 -4.01 9.39
N SER A 102 -3.19 -3.46 9.19
CA SER A 102 -2.19 -3.94 8.24
C SER A 102 -0.95 -4.50 8.93
N TRP A 103 -1.06 -4.70 10.25
CA TRP A 103 -0.11 -5.41 11.10
C TRP A 103 -0.54 -6.87 11.34
N GLY A 104 -1.82 -7.20 11.11
CA GLY A 104 -2.40 -8.53 11.30
C GLY A 104 -2.93 -8.76 12.73
N TYR A 105 -3.87 -9.70 12.90
CA TYR A 105 -4.52 -9.98 14.19
C TYR A 105 -5.21 -8.77 14.85
N PHE A 106 -5.59 -7.75 14.08
CA PHE A 106 -6.44 -6.64 14.50
C PHE A 106 -7.87 -6.89 14.01
N ASP A 107 -8.85 -6.80 14.89
CA ASP A 107 -10.27 -6.82 14.52
C ASP A 107 -10.78 -5.40 14.32
N THR A 108 -11.16 -5.09 13.07
CA THR A 108 -11.67 -3.78 12.68
C THR A 108 -13.03 -3.45 13.31
N SER A 109 -13.79 -4.46 13.75
CA SER A 109 -15.13 -4.29 14.32
C SER A 109 -15.05 -3.82 15.77
N SER A 110 -14.20 -4.47 16.57
CA SER A 110 -13.94 -4.12 17.97
C SER A 110 -12.86 -3.05 18.12
N CYS A 111 -12.09 -2.76 17.06
CA CYS A 111 -10.92 -1.88 17.09
C CYS A 111 -9.85 -2.32 18.12
N SER A 112 -9.69 -3.63 18.31
CA SER A 112 -8.73 -4.21 19.25
C SER A 112 -7.88 -5.31 18.63
N TRP A 113 -6.74 -5.61 19.25
CA TRP A 113 -5.97 -6.81 18.97
C TRP A 113 -6.78 -8.06 19.36
N GLN A 114 -6.59 -9.14 18.61
CA GLN A 114 -7.08 -10.48 18.97
C GLN A 114 -6.09 -11.13 19.95
N THR A 115 -6.01 -10.57 21.16
CA THR A 115 -5.03 -10.97 22.19
C THR A 115 -5.12 -12.45 22.52
N ASP A 116 -6.32 -12.99 22.69
CA ASP A 116 -6.52 -14.40 23.07
C ASP A 116 -5.93 -15.34 22.01
N VAL A 117 -6.16 -15.03 20.73
CA VAL A 117 -5.63 -15.81 19.59
C VAL A 117 -4.11 -15.68 19.50
N LEU A 118 -3.58 -14.48 19.75
CA LEU A 118 -2.14 -14.23 19.74
C LEU A 118 -1.44 -14.96 20.90
N GLU A 119 -2.01 -14.95 22.11
CA GLU A 119 -1.48 -15.67 23.27
C GLU A 119 -1.47 -17.18 23.03
N GLU A 120 -2.53 -17.75 22.47
CA GLU A 120 -2.59 -19.16 22.07
C GLU A 120 -1.51 -19.50 21.02
N ALA A 121 -1.21 -18.56 20.11
CA ALA A 121 -0.14 -18.70 19.11
C ALA A 121 1.29 -18.58 19.70
N GLY A 122 1.42 -18.27 21.00
CA GLY A 122 2.69 -18.01 21.65
C GLY A 122 3.27 -16.63 21.35
N PHE A 123 2.47 -15.67 20.89
CA PHE A 123 2.90 -14.29 20.68
C PHE A 123 3.19 -13.60 22.02
N PRO A 124 4.32 -12.87 22.15
CA PRO A 124 4.58 -12.05 23.34
C PRO A 124 3.70 -10.79 23.35
N THR A 125 2.52 -10.84 23.94
CA THR A 125 1.52 -9.75 23.91
C THR A 125 2.00 -8.44 24.54
N SER A 126 3.04 -8.47 25.38
CA SER A 126 3.73 -7.27 25.87
C SER A 126 4.32 -6.39 24.76
N LEU A 127 4.63 -6.97 23.59
CA LEU A 127 5.12 -6.20 22.43
C LEU A 127 4.00 -5.45 21.69
N LEU A 128 2.73 -5.73 21.97
CA LEU A 128 1.63 -5.10 21.24
C LEU A 128 1.56 -3.59 21.55
N PRO A 129 1.55 -2.73 20.53
CA PRO A 129 1.35 -1.31 20.73
C PRO A 129 -0.05 -1.02 21.27
N LYS A 130 -0.14 0.07 22.02
CA LYS A 130 -1.41 0.63 22.48
C LYS A 130 -2.18 1.24 21.30
N LEU A 131 -3.39 0.75 21.09
CA LEU A 131 -4.24 1.19 20.00
C LEU A 131 -4.98 2.50 20.33
N VAL A 132 -4.94 3.44 19.39
CA VAL A 132 -5.67 4.71 19.50
C VAL A 132 -6.31 5.11 18.17
N SER A 133 -7.32 5.97 18.21
CA SER A 133 -7.91 6.56 17.02
C SER A 133 -6.97 7.55 16.34
N VAL A 134 -7.04 7.64 15.00
CA VAL A 134 -6.35 8.71 14.27
C VAL A 134 -6.86 10.09 14.73
N GLY A 135 -5.96 11.06 14.83
CA GLY A 135 -6.24 12.40 15.35
C GLY A 135 -6.12 12.51 16.87
N THR A 136 -5.70 11.45 17.56
CA THR A 136 -5.38 11.49 18.99
C THR A 136 -3.97 12.08 19.19
N GLU A 137 -3.86 13.13 20.02
CA GLU A 137 -2.57 13.60 20.53
C GLU A 137 -1.99 12.53 21.46
N VAL A 138 -0.78 12.06 21.18
CA VAL A 138 -0.13 10.99 21.95
C VAL A 138 0.97 11.52 22.86
N GLY A 139 1.46 12.73 22.59
CA GLY A 139 2.49 13.39 23.37
C GLY A 139 2.86 14.72 22.74
N ARG A 140 3.95 15.30 23.25
CA ARG A 140 4.49 16.57 22.77
C ARG A 140 6.00 16.42 22.58
N THR A 141 6.56 17.20 21.67
CA THR A 141 8.01 17.16 21.43
C THR A 141 8.79 17.53 22.68
N ILE A 142 9.91 16.84 22.90
CA ILE A 142 10.83 17.12 24.00
C ILE A 142 12.25 17.33 23.47
N GLY A 143 13.10 18.13 24.12
CA GLY A 143 14.56 18.12 23.87
C GLY A 143 15.00 18.51 22.45
N SER A 144 14.21 19.33 21.78
CA SER A 144 14.41 19.83 20.42
C SER A 144 14.62 18.74 19.36
N VAL A 145 13.77 17.71 19.39
CA VAL A 145 13.79 16.58 18.42
C VAL A 145 13.80 17.09 16.99
N LEU A 146 14.80 16.65 16.21
CA LEU A 146 14.94 16.97 14.78
C LEU A 146 14.96 18.49 14.50
N GLY A 147 15.41 19.30 15.46
CA GLY A 147 15.44 20.77 15.34
C GLY A 147 14.08 21.43 15.53
N LEU A 148 13.05 20.69 15.94
CA LEU A 148 11.75 21.24 16.31
C LEU A 148 11.80 21.82 17.72
N PRO A 149 11.06 22.91 18.03
CA PRO A 149 10.86 23.35 19.41
C PRO A 149 10.26 22.25 20.31
N ASP A 150 10.52 22.37 21.60
CA ASP A 150 9.81 21.60 22.63
C ASP A 150 8.34 22.02 22.70
N ASP A 151 7.51 21.14 23.27
CA ASP A 151 6.09 21.38 23.53
C ASP A 151 5.24 21.55 22.26
N ILE A 152 5.61 20.91 21.14
CA ILE A 152 4.76 20.83 19.94
C ILE A 152 3.88 19.58 20.04
N PRO A 153 2.54 19.71 19.89
CA PRO A 153 1.66 18.55 19.88
C PRO A 153 2.05 17.53 18.80
N VAL A 154 2.15 16.26 19.18
CA VAL A 154 2.40 15.14 18.28
C VAL A 154 1.21 14.20 18.33
N TYR A 155 0.68 13.88 17.15
CA TYR A 155 -0.46 12.99 16.98
C TYR A 155 0.00 11.59 16.57
N VAL A 156 -0.82 10.59 16.86
CA VAL A 156 -0.54 9.20 16.44
C VAL A 156 -0.27 9.12 14.94
N ALA A 157 0.68 8.28 14.53
CA ALA A 157 0.96 8.04 13.14
C ALA A 157 -0.26 7.43 12.41
N ALA A 158 -0.52 7.90 11.20
CA ALA A 158 -1.57 7.41 10.33
C ALA A 158 -0.98 6.71 9.09
N GLY A 159 -1.78 5.87 8.43
CA GLY A 159 -1.34 5.11 7.27
C GLY A 159 -1.06 6.02 6.07
N ASP A 160 0.01 5.74 5.32
CA ASP A 160 0.45 6.56 4.18
C ASP A 160 -0.64 6.77 3.13
N SER A 161 -1.33 5.69 2.78
CA SER A 161 -2.36 5.62 1.77
C SER A 161 -3.60 6.35 2.24
N GLN A 162 -4.00 6.17 3.50
CA GLN A 162 -5.09 6.93 4.11
C GLN A 162 -4.77 8.42 4.17
N CYS A 163 -3.53 8.81 4.48
CA CYS A 163 -3.08 10.20 4.47
C CYS A 163 -3.12 10.81 3.06
N SER A 164 -2.71 10.05 2.03
CA SER A 164 -2.77 10.51 0.64
C SER A 164 -4.21 10.86 0.24
N VAL A 165 -5.16 10.01 0.63
CA VAL A 165 -6.59 10.19 0.37
C VAL A 165 -7.18 11.31 1.25
N LEU A 166 -6.74 11.44 2.50
CA LEU A 166 -7.18 12.51 3.40
C LEU A 166 -6.80 13.89 2.85
N SER A 167 -5.63 14.01 2.23
CA SER A 167 -5.11 15.28 1.70
C SER A 167 -6.00 15.88 0.58
N THR A 168 -6.77 15.05 -0.13
CA THR A 168 -7.63 15.52 -1.22
C THR A 168 -8.95 16.10 -0.72
N GLN A 169 -9.23 16.00 0.59
CA GLN A 169 -10.48 16.43 1.23
C GLN A 169 -11.74 15.84 0.56
N PHE A 170 -11.64 14.62 0.04
CA PHE A 170 -12.75 14.00 -0.69
C PHE A 170 -13.95 13.66 0.19
N ASP A 171 -15.14 13.69 -0.40
CA ASP A 171 -16.41 13.33 0.26
C ASP A 171 -16.99 11.98 -0.22
N SER A 172 -18.19 11.64 0.26
CA SER A 172 -18.87 10.38 -0.05
C SER A 172 -19.34 10.24 -1.51
N HIS A 173 -19.27 11.30 -2.31
CA HIS A 173 -19.61 11.32 -3.73
C HIS A 173 -18.36 11.33 -4.62
N GLN A 174 -17.18 11.25 -4.01
CA GLN A 174 -15.89 11.32 -4.69
C GLN A 174 -15.09 10.02 -4.49
N ALA A 175 -14.16 9.78 -5.41
CA ALA A 175 -13.18 8.73 -5.34
C ALA A 175 -11.84 9.32 -5.74
N VAL A 176 -10.78 8.81 -5.12
CA VAL A 176 -9.41 9.25 -5.31
C VAL A 176 -8.68 8.16 -6.07
N LEU A 177 -8.10 8.52 -7.23
CA LEU A 177 -7.27 7.62 -8.02
C LEU A 177 -5.81 8.04 -7.86
N ASN A 178 -5.05 7.24 -7.10
CA ASN A 178 -3.62 7.38 -6.96
C ASN A 178 -2.92 6.58 -8.07
N ILE A 179 -2.10 7.25 -8.87
CA ILE A 179 -1.35 6.64 -9.97
C ILE A 179 0.14 6.87 -9.72
N GLY A 180 0.87 5.78 -9.54
CA GLY A 180 2.33 5.76 -9.47
C GLY A 180 2.85 4.57 -10.28
N THR A 181 3.79 3.81 -9.73
CA THR A 181 4.22 2.52 -10.31
C THR A 181 3.03 1.59 -10.54
N SER A 182 2.17 1.45 -9.52
CA SER A 182 0.87 0.77 -9.56
C SER A 182 -0.25 1.82 -9.51
N CYS A 183 -1.52 1.39 -9.58
CA CYS A 183 -2.65 2.30 -9.36
C CYS A 183 -3.58 1.82 -8.26
N GLN A 184 -4.23 2.77 -7.60
CA GLN A 184 -5.13 2.53 -6.47
C GLN A 184 -6.31 3.49 -6.54
N LEU A 185 -7.51 2.95 -6.51
CA LEU A 185 -8.76 3.70 -6.40
C LEU A 185 -9.31 3.56 -4.99
N SER A 186 -9.59 4.70 -4.36
CA SER A 186 -10.11 4.76 -3.00
C SER A 186 -11.42 5.53 -2.95
N PHE A 187 -12.41 5.01 -2.23
CA PHE A 187 -13.73 5.63 -2.10
C PHE A 187 -14.40 5.25 -0.77
N LEU A 188 -15.39 6.04 -0.34
CA LEU A 188 -16.22 5.67 0.81
C LEU A 188 -17.35 4.75 0.34
N PRO A 189 -17.63 3.63 1.04
CA PRO A 189 -18.69 2.73 0.64
C PRO A 189 -20.06 3.41 0.75
N SER A 190 -20.86 3.30 -0.31
CA SER A 190 -22.28 3.67 -0.31
C SER A 190 -23.21 2.50 0.05
N SER A 191 -22.70 1.27 0.03
CA SER A 191 -23.41 0.03 0.35
C SER A 191 -22.51 -0.95 1.09
N LYS A 192 -23.09 -1.79 1.96
CA LYS A 192 -22.37 -2.87 2.64
C LYS A 192 -21.87 -3.95 1.67
N SER A 193 -22.52 -4.11 0.51
CA SER A 193 -22.12 -5.10 -0.50
C SER A 193 -20.69 -4.91 -1.04
N PHE A 194 -20.14 -3.69 -0.97
CA PHE A 194 -18.74 -3.46 -1.35
C PHE A 194 -17.75 -4.11 -0.39
N MET A 195 -18.14 -4.33 0.87
CA MET A 195 -17.32 -4.97 1.89
C MET A 195 -17.25 -6.49 1.73
N GLU A 196 -18.17 -7.07 0.94
CA GLU A 196 -18.27 -8.51 0.69
C GLU A 196 -17.49 -8.94 -0.56
N SER A 197 -16.95 -7.98 -1.33
CA SER A 197 -16.20 -8.27 -2.55
C SER A 197 -14.76 -8.70 -2.24
N THR A 198 -14.29 -9.76 -2.90
CA THR A 198 -12.89 -10.19 -2.86
C THR A 198 -11.93 -9.24 -3.59
N HIS A 199 -12.46 -8.34 -4.43
CA HIS A 199 -11.68 -7.39 -5.22
C HIS A 199 -11.52 -6.03 -4.52
N ILE A 200 -12.29 -5.78 -3.46
CA ILE A 200 -12.32 -4.52 -2.74
C ILE A 200 -11.76 -4.76 -1.35
N GLN A 201 -10.64 -4.13 -1.04
CA GLN A 201 -10.09 -4.12 0.30
C GLN A 201 -10.77 -3.03 1.11
N SER A 202 -11.07 -3.32 2.37
CA SER A 202 -11.65 -2.35 3.29
C SER A 202 -10.66 -2.04 4.40
N TRP A 203 -10.26 -0.78 4.50
CA TRP A 203 -9.28 -0.32 5.49
C TRP A 203 -9.94 0.64 6.48
N PRO A 204 -9.51 0.66 7.76
CA PRO A 204 -9.90 1.72 8.67
C PRO A 204 -9.46 3.08 8.12
N TYR A 205 -10.34 4.07 8.22
CA TYR A 205 -10.06 5.43 7.73
C TYR A 205 -10.50 6.49 8.73
N LYS A 206 -11.80 6.67 8.93
CA LYS A 206 -12.36 7.54 9.98
C LYS A 206 -13.05 6.66 11.02
N ALA A 207 -13.20 7.15 12.25
CA ALA A 207 -13.73 6.40 13.39
C ALA A 207 -15.01 5.59 13.10
N THR A 208 -15.84 6.04 12.17
CA THR A 208 -17.12 5.41 11.81
C THR A 208 -17.22 4.97 10.34
N LYS A 209 -16.19 5.19 9.52
CA LYS A 209 -16.26 4.93 8.08
C LYS A 209 -14.98 4.26 7.58
N PRO A 210 -15.07 3.04 7.01
CA PRO A 210 -13.95 2.43 6.32
C PRO A 210 -13.71 3.13 4.97
N LEU A 211 -12.51 2.94 4.44
CA LEU A 211 -12.13 3.32 3.09
C LEU A 211 -12.06 2.05 2.25
N CYS A 212 -12.87 2.00 1.19
CA CYS A 212 -12.79 0.95 0.19
C CYS A 212 -11.67 1.27 -0.78
N VAL A 213 -10.86 0.27 -1.07
CA VAL A 213 -9.64 0.37 -1.87
C VAL A 213 -9.64 -0.74 -2.91
N VAL A 214 -9.52 -0.35 -4.17
CA VAL A 214 -9.25 -1.26 -5.29
C VAL A 214 -7.83 -0.95 -5.76
N ALA A 215 -6.94 -1.93 -5.67
CA ALA A 215 -5.57 -1.79 -6.12
C ALA A 215 -5.36 -2.59 -7.40
N SER A 216 -4.67 -2.00 -8.37
CA SER A 216 -4.11 -2.74 -9.51
C SER A 216 -2.60 -2.62 -9.50
N MET A 217 -1.94 -3.75 -9.68
CA MET A 217 -0.49 -3.85 -9.80
C MET A 217 0.03 -3.19 -11.09
N ASN A 218 -0.87 -2.83 -12.01
CA ASN A 218 -0.55 -2.25 -13.29
C ASN A 218 -0.92 -0.76 -13.29
N GLY A 219 0.10 0.09 -13.27
CA GLY A 219 -0.02 1.55 -13.32
C GLY A 219 1.00 2.13 -14.31
N GLY A 220 1.83 3.06 -13.83
CA GLY A 220 2.94 3.61 -14.60
C GLY A 220 3.98 2.56 -15.02
N ASN A 221 4.09 1.45 -14.29
CA ASN A 221 4.98 0.34 -14.67
C ASN A 221 4.59 -0.31 -16.00
N ALA A 222 3.30 -0.39 -16.34
CA ALA A 222 2.86 -0.97 -17.59
C ALA A 222 3.29 -0.09 -18.76
N LEU A 223 3.18 1.23 -18.60
CA LEU A 223 3.64 2.20 -19.58
C LEU A 223 5.18 2.23 -19.65
N ALA A 224 5.88 2.08 -18.53
CA ALA A 224 7.34 1.96 -18.51
C ALA A 224 7.82 0.70 -19.25
N SER A 225 7.19 -0.46 -19.02
CA SER A 225 7.49 -1.70 -19.75
C SER A 225 7.28 -1.52 -21.26
N PHE A 226 6.22 -0.82 -21.65
CA PHE A 226 6.00 -0.45 -23.05
C PHE A 226 7.11 0.43 -23.61
N THR A 227 7.51 1.50 -22.92
CA THR A 227 8.60 2.37 -23.38
C THR A 227 9.93 1.64 -23.54
N ARG A 228 10.23 0.69 -22.65
CA ARG A 228 11.43 -0.15 -22.73
C ARG A 228 11.37 -1.13 -23.90
N MET A 229 10.21 -1.73 -24.15
CA MET A 229 9.98 -2.59 -25.31
C MET A 229 10.24 -1.82 -26.61
N LEU A 230 9.69 -0.60 -26.74
CA LEU A 230 9.91 0.25 -27.92
C LEU A 230 11.38 0.60 -28.10
N LYS A 231 12.08 0.94 -27.02
CA LYS A 231 13.52 1.19 -27.05
C LYS A 231 14.29 -0.03 -27.56
N SER A 232 13.95 -1.24 -27.06
CA SER A 232 14.59 -2.49 -27.50
C SER A 232 14.41 -2.72 -29.00
N TRP A 233 13.20 -2.54 -29.53
CA TRP A 233 12.93 -2.71 -30.97
C TRP A 233 13.66 -1.68 -31.83
N LEU A 234 13.71 -0.42 -31.39
CA LEU A 234 14.45 0.61 -32.11
C LEU A 234 15.95 0.31 -32.14
N GLN A 235 16.51 -0.23 -31.05
CA GLN A 235 17.90 -0.68 -31.01
C GLN A 235 18.16 -1.85 -31.97
N GLU A 236 17.22 -2.81 -32.08
CA GLU A 236 17.34 -3.91 -33.07
C GLU A 236 17.29 -3.42 -34.52
N LEU A 237 16.72 -2.23 -34.76
CA LEU A 237 16.68 -1.57 -36.07
C LEU A 237 17.83 -0.54 -36.25
N ASP A 238 18.88 -0.61 -35.41
CA ASP A 238 20.02 0.32 -35.39
C ASP A 238 19.65 1.80 -35.15
N VAL A 239 18.54 2.05 -34.45
CA VAL A 239 18.08 3.38 -34.06
C VAL A 239 18.30 3.59 -32.56
N GLU A 240 19.33 4.37 -32.20
CA GLU A 240 19.59 4.75 -30.82
C GLU A 240 18.69 5.88 -30.34
N VAL A 241 17.90 5.62 -29.29
CA VAL A 241 17.03 6.62 -28.67
C VAL A 241 17.02 6.47 -27.15
N SER A 242 17.00 7.60 -26.44
CA SER A 242 16.84 7.60 -24.98
C SER A 242 15.38 7.34 -24.59
N GLU A 243 15.17 6.77 -23.39
CA GLU A 243 13.81 6.59 -22.85
C GLU A 243 13.10 7.93 -22.68
N ASP A 244 13.79 8.98 -22.26
CA ASP A 244 13.23 10.33 -22.12
C ASP A 244 12.67 10.87 -23.44
N THR A 245 13.31 10.55 -24.57
CA THR A 245 12.83 10.94 -25.89
C THR A 245 11.54 10.20 -26.25
N ILE A 246 11.46 8.90 -25.93
CA ILE A 246 10.26 8.08 -26.13
C ILE A 246 9.13 8.61 -25.25
N TRP A 247 9.39 8.88 -23.97
CA TRP A 247 8.44 9.46 -23.04
C TRP A 247 7.93 10.83 -23.47
N SER A 248 8.82 11.70 -23.94
CA SER A 248 8.47 13.03 -24.44
C SER A 248 7.58 12.93 -25.67
N LYS A 249 7.92 12.04 -26.62
CA LYS A 249 7.08 11.77 -27.80
C LYS A 249 5.70 11.25 -27.39
N LEU A 250 5.62 10.21 -26.56
CA LEU A 250 4.36 9.66 -26.07
C LEU A 250 3.51 10.72 -25.37
N SER A 251 4.12 11.55 -24.51
CA SER A 251 3.41 12.60 -23.78
C SER A 251 2.93 13.74 -24.69
N SER A 252 3.65 14.01 -25.78
CA SER A 252 3.30 15.03 -26.78
C SER A 252 2.23 14.59 -27.78
N MET A 253 1.97 13.29 -27.88
CA MET A 253 0.91 12.76 -28.73
C MET A 253 -0.45 13.13 -28.12
N THR A 254 -1.12 14.12 -28.70
CA THR A 254 -2.53 14.40 -28.43
C THR A 254 -3.38 13.18 -28.77
N VAL A 255 -4.34 12.84 -27.90
CA VAL A 255 -5.37 11.84 -28.18
C VAL A 255 -6.06 12.23 -29.48
N LEU A 256 -5.81 11.46 -30.55
CA LEU A 256 -6.52 11.64 -31.80
C LEU A 256 -7.98 11.26 -31.55
N GLU A 257 -8.87 12.25 -31.49
CA GLU A 257 -10.33 12.06 -31.33
C GLU A 257 -10.96 11.24 -32.48
N SER A 258 -10.20 10.97 -33.55
CA SER A 258 -10.64 10.30 -34.77
C SER A 258 -9.91 8.97 -35.02
N ALA A 259 -9.80 8.11 -34.01
CA ALA A 259 -9.43 6.71 -34.27
C ALA A 259 -10.67 5.96 -34.79
N ASP A 260 -10.65 5.64 -36.08
CA ASP A 260 -11.63 4.82 -36.79
C ASP A 260 -12.00 3.57 -35.97
N THR A 261 -13.21 3.52 -35.41
CA THR A 261 -13.61 2.53 -34.38
C THR A 261 -13.66 1.10 -34.91
N ASN A 262 -13.64 0.93 -36.24
CA ASN A 262 -13.67 -0.38 -36.90
C ASN A 262 -12.33 -1.14 -36.87
N ASN A 263 -11.23 -0.50 -36.44
CA ASN A 263 -9.90 -1.14 -36.33
C ASN A 263 -9.21 -0.75 -35.01
N SER A 264 -9.98 -0.78 -33.91
CA SER A 264 -9.48 -0.50 -32.56
C SER A 264 -8.72 -1.71 -32.02
N VAL A 265 -7.41 -1.54 -31.78
CA VAL A 265 -6.63 -2.52 -31.01
C VAL A 265 -7.06 -2.36 -29.56
N ILE A 266 -7.56 -3.44 -28.95
CA ILE A 266 -7.89 -3.44 -27.52
C ILE A 266 -6.61 -3.83 -26.77
N ILE A 267 -6.08 -2.91 -25.96
CA ILE A 267 -4.90 -3.16 -25.12
C ILE A 267 -5.32 -3.43 -23.69
N ASN A 268 -4.63 -4.40 -23.09
CA ASN A 268 -4.73 -4.68 -21.67
C ASN A 268 -3.38 -4.72 -20.99
N PRO A 269 -3.11 -3.71 -20.17
CA PRO A 269 -1.93 -3.70 -19.34
C PRO A 269 -1.97 -4.69 -18.15
N HIS A 270 -2.41 -5.95 -18.28
CA HIS A 270 -2.14 -7.00 -17.28
C HIS A 270 -0.72 -7.59 -17.48
N LEU A 271 0.28 -6.70 -17.43
CA LEU A 271 1.68 -7.10 -17.57
C LEU A 271 2.22 -7.73 -16.27
N LEU A 272 1.62 -7.36 -15.13
CA LEU A 272 1.92 -7.93 -13.82
C LEU A 272 0.69 -8.59 -13.22
N LYS A 273 0.91 -9.67 -12.46
CA LYS A 273 -0.13 -10.42 -11.76
C LYS A 273 -0.86 -9.53 -10.74
N GLU A 274 -2.18 -9.54 -10.79
CA GLU A 274 -3.02 -8.82 -9.83
C GLU A 274 -3.11 -9.54 -8.49
N ARG A 275 -3.29 -8.78 -7.40
CA ARG A 275 -3.38 -9.34 -6.04
C ARG A 275 -4.71 -10.06 -5.76
N THR A 276 -5.74 -9.78 -6.54
CA THR A 276 -7.14 -10.17 -6.29
C THR A 276 -7.67 -11.25 -7.23
N THR A 277 -6.95 -11.59 -8.30
CA THR A 277 -7.40 -12.60 -9.27
C THR A 277 -6.76 -13.96 -9.00
N SER A 278 -7.60 -14.95 -8.70
CA SER A 278 -7.26 -16.39 -8.70
C SER A 278 -7.28 -17.02 -10.10
N ALA A 279 -7.20 -16.22 -11.16
CA ALA A 279 -7.25 -16.70 -12.53
C ALA A 279 -5.88 -17.27 -12.98
N PRO A 280 -5.87 -18.39 -13.72
CA PRO A 280 -4.65 -19.04 -14.20
C PRO A 280 -3.92 -18.16 -15.23
N GLU A 281 -2.62 -18.42 -15.38
CA GLU A 281 -1.76 -17.84 -16.40
C GLU A 281 -2.34 -18.07 -17.80
N THR A 282 -3.09 -17.12 -18.33
CA THR A 282 -3.23 -17.01 -19.78
C THR A 282 -2.08 -16.13 -20.25
N GLY A 283 -0.95 -16.78 -20.50
CA GLY A 283 -0.02 -16.31 -21.52
C GLY A 283 -0.81 -15.96 -22.78
N ALA A 284 -0.36 -14.91 -23.45
CA ALA A 284 -0.97 -14.37 -24.66
C ALA A 284 -1.43 -15.47 -25.61
N SER A 285 -2.75 -15.67 -25.69
CA SER A 285 -3.39 -16.36 -26.80
C SER A 285 -4.54 -15.51 -27.31
N ASP A 286 -4.50 -15.28 -28.62
CA ASP A 286 -5.48 -14.68 -29.50
C ASP A 286 -6.09 -13.33 -29.09
N ASN A 287 -5.46 -12.26 -29.59
CA ASN A 287 -6.01 -10.92 -29.88
C ASN A 287 -6.83 -10.20 -28.79
N THR A 288 -6.83 -10.71 -27.56
CA THR A 288 -7.68 -10.19 -26.50
C THR A 288 -6.85 -9.97 -25.28
N ILE A 289 -6.22 -8.81 -25.25
CA ILE A 289 -5.65 -8.32 -24.03
C ILE A 289 -6.86 -7.62 -23.32
N VAL A 290 -7.38 -8.17 -22.21
CA VAL A 290 -8.52 -7.71 -21.34
C VAL A 290 -8.15 -6.85 -20.09
N VAL A 291 -8.28 -5.51 -20.07
CA VAL A 291 -8.09 -4.69 -18.83
C VAL A 291 -9.39 -4.12 -18.37
N ALA A 292 -9.47 -3.88 -17.07
CA ALA A 292 -10.56 -3.21 -16.38
C ALA A 292 -11.73 -4.10 -15.98
N GLN A 293 -11.58 -5.39 -15.73
CA GLN A 293 -12.71 -6.14 -15.16
C GLN A 293 -13.02 -5.68 -13.72
N ASP A 294 -11.99 -5.47 -12.90
CA ASP A 294 -12.16 -5.04 -11.50
C ASP A 294 -12.56 -3.56 -11.38
N PHE A 295 -11.96 -2.67 -12.19
CA PHE A 295 -12.34 -1.25 -12.23
C PHE A 295 -13.72 -1.02 -12.87
N LYS A 296 -14.14 -1.82 -13.86
CA LYS A 296 -15.46 -1.72 -14.49
C LYS A 296 -16.56 -2.23 -13.59
N MET A 297 -16.29 -3.20 -12.70
CA MET A 297 -17.20 -3.57 -11.63
C MET A 297 -17.37 -2.43 -10.61
N ALA A 298 -16.27 -1.83 -10.12
CA ALA A 298 -16.34 -0.70 -9.18
C ALA A 298 -16.99 0.57 -9.78
N THR A 299 -16.69 0.90 -11.05
CA THR A 299 -17.23 2.08 -11.76
C THR A 299 -18.62 1.86 -12.36
N GLY A 300 -18.99 0.61 -12.66
CA GLY A 300 -20.35 0.24 -13.09
C GLY A 300 -21.38 0.43 -11.96
N SER A 301 -20.96 0.30 -10.71
CA SER A 301 -21.81 0.58 -9.53
C SER A 301 -21.89 2.06 -9.17
N ILE A 302 -21.08 2.94 -9.78
CA ILE A 302 -21.05 4.38 -9.47
C ILE A 302 -21.00 5.20 -10.77
N PRO A 303 -22.15 5.50 -11.39
CA PRO A 303 -22.26 6.04 -12.77
C PRO A 303 -21.46 7.32 -13.04
N GLN A 304 -21.24 8.13 -12.00
CA GLN A 304 -20.54 9.42 -12.06
C GLN A 304 -19.02 9.28 -12.29
N PHE A 305 -18.43 8.11 -12.05
CA PHE A 305 -16.98 7.86 -12.22
C PHE A 305 -16.58 7.38 -13.60
N SER A 306 -17.55 6.93 -14.41
CA SER A 306 -17.27 6.29 -15.70
C SER A 306 -16.53 7.23 -16.65
N GLY A 307 -16.85 8.53 -16.70
CA GLY A 307 -16.30 9.44 -17.72
C GLY A 307 -14.79 9.69 -17.62
N LYS A 308 -14.27 10.03 -16.44
CA LYS A 308 -12.85 10.42 -16.27
C LYS A 308 -11.90 9.23 -16.19
N ILE A 309 -12.32 8.14 -15.55
CA ILE A 309 -11.54 6.88 -15.54
C ILE A 309 -11.54 6.26 -16.94
N LYS A 310 -12.67 6.30 -17.66
CA LYS A 310 -12.72 5.92 -19.08
C LYS A 310 -11.83 6.81 -19.92
N HIS A 311 -11.76 8.13 -19.68
CA HIS A 311 -10.84 9.00 -20.41
C HIS A 311 -9.35 8.66 -20.16
N TYR A 312 -8.98 8.28 -18.93
CA TYR A 312 -7.62 7.82 -18.63
C TYR A 312 -7.31 6.45 -19.24
N MET A 313 -8.23 5.49 -19.12
CA MET A 313 -8.11 4.17 -19.76
C MET A 313 -8.08 4.29 -21.29
N GLN A 314 -8.89 5.16 -21.87
CA GLN A 314 -8.87 5.52 -23.29
C GLN A 314 -7.55 6.20 -23.69
N ARG A 315 -6.96 7.02 -22.81
CA ARG A 315 -5.63 7.60 -23.04
C ARG A 315 -4.53 6.54 -23.04
N LEU A 316 -4.55 5.63 -22.08
CA LEU A 316 -3.64 4.47 -22.07
C LEU A 316 -3.84 3.64 -23.34
N GLU A 317 -5.08 3.24 -23.66
CA GLU A 317 -5.42 2.56 -24.92
C GLU A 317 -4.90 3.32 -26.15
N SER A 318 -5.10 4.64 -26.21
CA SER A 318 -4.65 5.50 -27.32
C SER A 318 -3.13 5.52 -27.47
N TYR A 319 -2.37 5.59 -26.37
CA TYR A 319 -0.91 5.59 -26.41
C TYR A 319 -0.33 4.30 -26.97
N PHE A 320 -0.92 3.16 -26.60
CA PHE A 320 -0.53 1.88 -27.16
C PHE A 320 -1.00 1.72 -28.63
N LEU A 321 -2.18 2.23 -29.00
CA LEU A 321 -2.74 2.12 -30.37
C LEU A 321 -1.94 2.89 -31.43
N ILE A 322 -1.55 4.14 -31.12
CA ILE A 322 -0.89 5.05 -32.07
C ILE A 322 0.48 4.51 -32.45
N TYR A 323 1.24 4.01 -31.47
CA TYR A 323 2.61 3.56 -31.71
C TYR A 323 2.67 2.19 -32.40
N THR A 324 1.73 1.28 -32.07
CA THR A 324 1.65 -0.03 -32.74
C THR A 324 1.31 0.12 -34.23
N ARG A 325 0.49 1.11 -34.61
CA ARG A 325 0.21 1.42 -36.02
C ARG A 325 1.41 2.02 -36.75
N GLN A 326 2.18 2.91 -36.11
CA GLN A 326 3.35 3.54 -36.74
C GLN A 326 4.54 2.59 -36.94
N MET A 327 4.63 1.51 -36.16
CA MET A 327 5.64 0.45 -36.35
C MET A 327 5.27 -0.57 -37.43
N LEU A 328 4.00 -0.65 -37.84
CA LEU A 328 3.47 -1.61 -38.82
C LEU A 328 3.27 -1.00 -40.23
N THR A 329 3.65 0.27 -40.42
CA THR A 329 3.63 0.99 -41.71
C THR A 329 5.00 1.57 -42.00
#